data_AF-A0A3M2TA68-F1
#
_entry.id   AF-A0A3M2TA68-F1
#
_cell.length_a   1.000
_cell.length_b   1.000
_cell.length_c   1.000
_cell.angle_alpha   90.00
_cell.angle_beta   90.00
_cell.angle_gamma   90.00
#
_symmetry.space_group_name_H-M   'P 1'
#
loop_
_entity.id
_entity.type
_entity.pdbx_description
1 polymer ?
#
loop_
_entity_poly.entity_id
_entity_poly.type
_entity_poly.pdbx_seq_one_letter_code
_entity_poly.pdbx_strand_id
1 'polypeptide(L)'
;MPARVFLIRHGETDWSLGGKHNSTTDIPMSSTGEKQVERTREVFVGEGRAIDPKNVTRIYCSSRNRTRRTAEILRLGVQHHQYFHDQSSGETTSTSKLQATGEMAESAIQVTPSLEEWNYGEYEGMTLGDVARVRGQAGQGGQKWNIWKDGCPGGETPEQVSDRVDVLIKEIKGVMEGTAATWPGGKTVPHVVQEPRDVVCIAHGHILATFALRWLGRSLDQGTRVLFEPAGVAILGFEHDDLEEPALLLGRRSQV
;
A
#
# COMPACT_ATOMS: atom_id res chain seq x y z
N MET A 1 7.68 17.26 -11.78
CA MET A 1 7.17 17.11 -10.40
C MET A 1 8.09 16.18 -9.64
N PRO A 2 8.14 16.18 -8.31
CA PRO A 2 8.86 15.16 -7.55
C PRO A 2 8.28 13.77 -7.81
N ALA A 3 9.11 12.72 -7.68
CA ALA A 3 8.61 11.35 -7.61
C ALA A 3 7.84 11.14 -6.29
N ARG A 4 6.74 10.40 -6.33
CA ARG A 4 5.84 10.24 -5.17
C ARG A 4 5.33 8.81 -5.08
N VAL A 5 5.11 8.36 -3.86
CA VAL A 5 4.40 7.09 -3.58
C VAL A 5 3.09 7.40 -2.89
N PHE A 6 1.98 6.97 -3.46
CA PHE A 6 0.67 7.02 -2.84
C PHE A 6 0.38 5.69 -2.18
N LEU A 7 0.15 5.70 -0.87
CA LEU A 7 -0.38 4.55 -0.15
C LEU A 7 -1.90 4.70 -0.05
N ILE A 8 -2.65 3.66 -0.38
CA ILE A 8 -4.11 3.66 -0.32
C ILE A 8 -4.58 2.40 0.39
N ARG A 9 -5.27 2.55 1.51
CA ARG A 9 -5.88 1.42 2.22
C ARG A 9 -7.19 1.03 1.55
N HIS A 10 -7.47 -0.28 1.48
CA HIS A 10 -8.78 -0.74 1.02
C HIS A 10 -9.93 -0.14 1.85
N GLY A 11 -11.14 -0.12 1.27
CA GLY A 11 -12.35 0.34 1.96
C GLY A 11 -12.77 -0.60 3.09
N GLU A 12 -13.66 -0.15 3.96
CA GLU A 12 -14.15 -0.93 5.10
C GLU A 12 -14.67 -2.33 4.70
N THR A 13 -14.42 -3.32 5.57
CA THR A 13 -15.06 -4.64 5.57
C THR A 13 -15.80 -4.86 6.89
N ASP A 14 -16.69 -5.85 6.93
CA ASP A 14 -17.42 -6.21 8.16
C ASP A 14 -16.47 -6.55 9.33
N TRP A 15 -15.29 -7.10 9.03
CA TRP A 15 -14.28 -7.41 10.05
C TRP A 15 -13.55 -6.16 10.53
N SER A 16 -13.20 -5.22 9.64
CA SER A 16 -12.54 -3.99 10.09
C SER A 16 -13.47 -3.14 10.97
N LEU A 17 -14.77 -3.12 10.66
CA LEU A 17 -15.77 -2.46 11.50
C LEU A 17 -15.88 -3.12 12.89
N GLY A 18 -15.85 -4.45 12.93
CA GLY A 18 -15.86 -5.23 14.17
C GLY A 18 -14.53 -5.24 14.94
N GLY A 19 -13.51 -4.52 14.49
CA GLY A 19 -12.18 -4.51 15.11
C GLY A 19 -11.47 -5.86 15.09
N LYS A 20 -11.83 -6.73 14.13
CA LYS A 20 -11.19 -8.03 13.94
C LYS A 20 -9.94 -7.89 13.07
N HIS A 21 -8.90 -8.61 13.45
CA HIS A 21 -7.71 -8.73 12.62
C HIS A 21 -8.04 -9.52 11.35
N ASN A 22 -7.78 -8.93 10.18
CA ASN A 22 -8.15 -9.48 8.88
C ASN A 22 -6.92 -9.46 7.96
N SER A 23 -6.28 -10.60 7.78
CA SER A 23 -5.14 -10.74 6.88
C SER A 23 -5.48 -11.64 5.71
N THR A 24 -5.34 -12.95 5.89
CA THR A 24 -5.45 -13.95 4.83
C THR A 24 -6.89 -14.26 4.45
N THR A 25 -7.81 -14.09 5.39
CA THR A 25 -9.24 -14.32 5.12
C THR A 25 -9.72 -13.30 4.10
N ASP A 26 -10.26 -13.78 2.99
CA ASP A 26 -10.67 -12.89 1.89
C ASP A 26 -12.10 -12.37 2.10
N ILE A 27 -12.26 -11.54 3.13
CA ILE A 27 -13.53 -10.88 3.43
C ILE A 27 -13.77 -9.78 2.39
N PRO A 28 -14.94 -9.76 1.72
CA PRO A 28 -15.26 -8.72 0.74
C PRO A 28 -15.41 -7.35 1.41
N MET A 29 -15.25 -6.31 0.60
CA MET A 29 -15.55 -4.93 1.00
C MET A 29 -17.04 -4.75 1.24
N SER A 30 -17.42 -4.00 2.27
CA SER A 30 -18.82 -3.65 2.52
C SER A 30 -19.31 -2.62 1.50
N SER A 31 -20.63 -2.45 1.37
CA SER A 31 -21.20 -1.40 0.52
C SER A 31 -20.82 0.01 1.00
N THR A 32 -20.63 0.18 2.31
CA THR A 32 -20.06 1.41 2.90
C THR A 32 -18.60 1.59 2.48
N GLY A 33 -17.80 0.52 2.53
CA GLY A 33 -16.42 0.54 2.09
C GLY A 33 -16.26 0.92 0.62
N GLU A 34 -17.13 0.42 -0.27
CA GLU A 34 -17.11 0.81 -1.68
C GLU A 34 -17.38 2.31 -1.85
N LYS A 35 -18.40 2.84 -1.17
CA LYS A 35 -18.72 4.28 -1.18
C LYS A 35 -17.58 5.15 -0.63
N GLN A 36 -16.88 4.67 0.40
CA GLN A 36 -15.69 5.37 0.92
C GLN A 36 -14.62 5.49 -0.17
N VAL A 37 -14.32 4.41 -0.90
CA VAL A 37 -13.33 4.42 -1.99
C VAL A 37 -13.80 5.28 -3.17
N GLU A 38 -15.10 5.25 -3.51
CA GLU A 38 -15.68 6.14 -4.52
C GLU A 38 -15.46 7.61 -4.15
N ARG A 39 -15.67 7.97 -2.88
CA ARG A 39 -15.42 9.32 -2.39
C ARG A 39 -13.94 9.67 -2.43
N THR A 40 -13.05 8.74 -2.06
CA THR A 40 -11.61 8.92 -2.19
C THR A 40 -11.22 9.21 -3.64
N ARG A 41 -11.78 8.47 -4.61
CA ARG A 41 -11.57 8.74 -6.03
C ARG A 41 -11.98 10.15 -6.43
N GLU A 42 -13.19 10.58 -6.07
CA GLU A 42 -13.71 11.90 -6.41
C GLU A 42 -12.82 13.05 -5.90
N VAL A 43 -12.20 12.87 -4.73
CA VAL A 43 -11.38 13.89 -4.08
C VAL A 43 -9.95 13.89 -4.60
N PHE A 44 -9.35 12.70 -4.71
CA PHE A 44 -7.91 12.57 -4.94
C PHE A 44 -7.52 12.25 -6.38
N VAL A 45 -8.42 11.66 -7.18
CA VAL A 45 -8.10 11.12 -8.52
C VAL A 45 -8.72 11.99 -9.61
N GLY A 46 -7.90 12.37 -10.60
CA GLY A 46 -8.34 13.09 -11.79
C GLY A 46 -7.29 14.04 -12.34
N GLU A 47 -7.56 14.62 -13.50
CA GLU A 47 -6.66 15.60 -14.10
C GLU A 47 -6.44 16.79 -13.14
N GLY A 48 -5.17 17.10 -12.86
CA GLY A 48 -4.78 18.17 -11.94
C GLY A 48 -5.07 17.88 -10.46
N ARG A 49 -5.54 16.68 -10.10
CA ARG A 49 -5.79 16.28 -8.70
C ARG A 49 -4.53 15.76 -8.02
N ALA A 50 -4.70 15.24 -6.80
CA ALA A 50 -3.59 14.74 -6.01
C ALA A 50 -2.83 13.64 -6.77
N ILE A 51 -3.61 12.65 -7.23
CA ILE A 51 -3.26 11.53 -8.08
C ILE A 51 -3.85 11.82 -9.46
N ASP A 52 -3.00 12.28 -10.37
CA ASP A 52 -3.38 12.45 -11.77
C ASP A 52 -2.96 11.18 -12.51
N PRO A 53 -3.91 10.42 -13.10
CA PRO A 53 -3.61 9.17 -13.80
C PRO A 53 -2.48 9.29 -14.84
N LYS A 54 -2.31 10.45 -15.48
CA LYS A 54 -1.24 10.67 -16.47
C LYS A 54 0.17 10.63 -15.87
N ASN A 55 0.28 10.82 -14.55
CA ASN A 55 1.56 10.82 -13.84
C ASN A 55 1.86 9.47 -13.17
N VAL A 56 0.91 8.53 -13.17
CA VAL A 56 1.09 7.21 -12.56
C VAL A 56 1.94 6.34 -13.49
N THR A 57 3.10 5.91 -13.01
CA THR A 57 4.01 5.02 -13.74
C THR A 57 3.82 3.55 -13.35
N ARG A 58 3.43 3.29 -12.10
CA ARG A 58 3.29 1.92 -11.59
C ARG A 58 2.24 1.83 -10.51
N ILE A 59 1.48 0.73 -10.52
CA ILE A 59 0.51 0.39 -9.48
C ILE A 59 0.86 -0.98 -8.90
N TYR A 60 0.97 -1.06 -7.58
CA TYR A 60 1.13 -2.29 -6.81
C TYR A 60 -0.12 -2.53 -5.95
N CYS A 61 -0.52 -3.79 -5.81
CA CYS A 61 -1.58 -4.14 -4.86
C CYS A 61 -1.34 -5.51 -4.20
N SER A 62 -2.00 -5.75 -3.07
CA SER A 62 -2.07 -7.13 -2.53
C SER A 62 -2.98 -8.01 -3.39
N SER A 63 -2.88 -9.34 -3.21
CA SER A 63 -3.74 -10.29 -3.92
C SER A 63 -5.18 -10.35 -3.41
N ARG A 64 -5.48 -9.77 -2.25
CA ARG A 64 -6.83 -9.79 -1.65
C ARG A 64 -7.87 -9.11 -2.53
N ASN A 65 -9.08 -9.67 -2.58
CA ASN A 65 -10.14 -9.14 -3.44
C ASN A 65 -10.55 -7.71 -3.02
N ARG A 66 -10.53 -7.40 -1.73
CA ARG A 66 -10.78 -6.04 -1.22
C ARG A 66 -9.79 -5.00 -1.75
N THR A 67 -8.52 -5.34 -1.96
CA THR A 67 -7.51 -4.40 -2.51
C THR A 67 -7.65 -4.27 -4.02
N ARG A 68 -7.93 -5.38 -4.73
CA ARG A 68 -8.23 -5.36 -6.16
C ARG A 68 -9.48 -4.53 -6.46
N ARG A 69 -10.55 -4.72 -5.68
CA ARG A 69 -11.79 -3.94 -5.76
C ARG A 69 -11.56 -2.45 -5.52
N THR A 70 -10.69 -2.09 -4.58
CA THR A 70 -10.28 -0.68 -4.40
C THR A 70 -9.62 -0.13 -5.67
N ALA A 71 -8.70 -0.88 -6.30
CA ALA A 71 -8.07 -0.46 -7.55
C ALA A 71 -9.09 -0.26 -8.69
N GLU A 72 -10.08 -1.16 -8.80
CA GLU A 72 -11.18 -1.05 -9.77
C GLU A 72 -11.98 0.24 -9.59
N ILE A 73 -12.33 0.56 -8.35
CA ILE A 73 -13.11 1.75 -8.04
C ILE A 73 -12.31 3.00 -8.35
N LEU A 74 -11.01 3.06 -8.00
CA LEU A 74 -10.17 4.25 -8.19
C LEU A 74 -9.96 4.66 -9.66
N ARG A 75 -9.98 3.71 -10.60
CA ARG A 75 -9.86 3.97 -12.06
C ARG A 75 -8.64 4.84 -12.41
N LEU A 76 -7.45 4.44 -11.96
CA LEU A 76 -6.18 5.18 -12.12
C LEU A 76 -5.60 5.14 -13.54
N GLY A 77 -6.43 5.22 -14.58
CA GLY A 77 -6.00 5.26 -15.98
C GLY A 77 -5.79 3.89 -16.63
N VAL A 78 -5.91 2.79 -15.88
CA VAL A 78 -6.10 1.45 -16.47
C VAL A 78 -7.55 1.39 -16.97
N GLN A 79 -7.71 1.25 -18.29
CA GLN A 79 -8.97 1.38 -19.06
C GLN A 79 -10.02 0.34 -18.62
N HIS A 80 -11.15 0.23 -19.35
CA HIS A 80 -12.32 -0.63 -19.07
C HIS A 80 -12.03 -2.04 -18.51
N HIS A 81 -10.83 -2.58 -18.73
CA HIS A 81 -10.26 -3.78 -18.11
C HIS A 81 -9.02 -3.46 -17.29
N GLN A 82 -9.01 -3.93 -16.04
CA GLN A 82 -7.80 -3.94 -15.23
C GLN A 82 -7.13 -5.29 -15.34
N TYR A 83 -5.83 -5.28 -15.60
CA TYR A 83 -4.98 -6.47 -15.61
C TYR A 83 -4.23 -6.52 -14.30
N PHE A 84 -4.33 -7.65 -13.61
CA PHE A 84 -3.58 -7.94 -12.39
C PHE A 84 -2.54 -8.98 -12.75
N HIS A 85 -1.27 -8.57 -12.77
CA HIS A 85 -0.14 -9.46 -12.97
C HIS A 85 0.40 -9.92 -11.62
N ASP A 86 0.26 -11.20 -11.32
CA ASP A 86 0.74 -11.78 -10.07
C ASP A 86 2.23 -12.09 -10.17
N GLN A 87 3.03 -11.35 -9.40
CA GLN A 87 4.49 -11.49 -9.43
C GLN A 87 4.96 -12.86 -8.89
N SER A 88 4.13 -13.56 -8.11
CA SER A 88 4.49 -14.85 -7.51
C SER A 88 4.21 -16.02 -8.46
N SER A 89 3.07 -16.01 -9.15
CA SER A 89 2.70 -17.07 -10.10
C SER A 89 3.07 -16.77 -11.55
N GLY A 90 3.33 -15.51 -11.88
CA GLY A 90 3.49 -15.02 -13.26
C GLY A 90 2.16 -14.93 -14.03
N GLU A 91 1.03 -15.24 -13.39
CA GLU A 91 -0.29 -15.25 -14.03
C GLU A 91 -0.86 -13.83 -14.15
N THR A 92 -1.51 -13.54 -15.27
CA THR A 92 -2.24 -12.29 -15.46
C THR A 92 -3.74 -12.57 -15.50
N THR A 93 -4.49 -11.92 -14.61
CA THR A 93 -5.95 -11.97 -14.56
C THR A 93 -6.57 -10.64 -15.02
N SER A 94 -7.78 -10.67 -15.57
CA SER A 94 -8.48 -9.47 -16.07
C SER A 94 -9.86 -9.35 -15.43
N THR A 95 -10.33 -8.11 -15.23
CA THR A 95 -11.75 -7.87 -14.90
C THR A 95 -12.66 -8.29 -16.07
N SER A 96 -13.92 -8.62 -15.77
CA SER A 96 -14.77 -9.49 -16.62
C SER A 96 -15.62 -8.80 -17.71
N LYS A 97 -15.11 -7.84 -18.50
CA LYS A 97 -16.00 -7.09 -19.44
C LYS A 97 -15.46 -6.67 -20.83
N LEU A 98 -14.70 -7.50 -21.56
CA LEU A 98 -14.35 -7.43 -23.01
C LEU A 98 -12.85 -7.68 -23.31
N GLN A 99 -12.60 -8.25 -24.49
CA GLN A 99 -11.29 -8.59 -25.04
C GLN A 99 -10.35 -7.36 -25.13
N ALA A 100 -9.11 -7.54 -24.68
CA ALA A 100 -8.02 -6.58 -24.86
C ALA A 100 -7.51 -6.64 -26.31
N THR A 101 -7.25 -5.47 -26.90
CA THR A 101 -6.35 -5.34 -28.04
C THR A 101 -5.24 -4.37 -27.65
N GLY A 102 -4.06 -4.90 -27.27
CA GLY A 102 -2.87 -4.11 -26.90
C GLY A 102 -1.87 -4.91 -26.06
N GLU A 103 -0.58 -4.58 -26.15
CA GLU A 103 0.50 -5.26 -25.42
C GLU A 103 0.32 -5.14 -23.89
N MET A 104 0.34 -6.30 -23.23
CA MET A 104 -0.15 -6.52 -21.87
C MET A 104 0.83 -6.18 -20.74
N ALA A 105 2.09 -5.83 -21.04
CA ALA A 105 3.17 -5.97 -20.06
C ALA A 105 3.41 -4.74 -19.17
N GLU A 106 3.17 -3.51 -19.65
CA GLU A 106 3.56 -2.29 -18.89
C GLU A 106 2.41 -1.63 -18.11
N SER A 107 1.15 -1.87 -18.50
CA SER A 107 -0.03 -1.22 -17.90
C SER A 107 -0.74 -2.05 -16.80
N ALA A 108 -0.22 -3.25 -16.50
CA ALA A 108 -0.81 -4.15 -15.53
C ALA A 108 -0.50 -3.73 -14.08
N ILE A 109 -1.52 -3.81 -13.22
CA ILE A 109 -1.39 -3.69 -11.77
C ILE A 109 -0.57 -4.89 -11.27
N GLN A 110 0.54 -4.60 -10.60
CA GLN A 110 1.43 -5.62 -10.05
C GLN A 110 0.87 -6.13 -8.72
N VAL A 111 0.36 -7.35 -8.72
CA VAL A 111 -0.02 -8.05 -7.49
C VAL A 111 1.25 -8.59 -6.85
N THR A 112 1.53 -8.17 -5.62
CA THR A 112 2.78 -8.49 -4.93
C THR A 112 2.55 -9.01 -3.51
N PRO A 113 3.22 -10.10 -3.09
CA PRO A 113 3.15 -10.60 -1.72
C PRO A 113 3.68 -9.58 -0.69
N SER A 114 4.54 -8.64 -1.10
CA SER A 114 5.06 -7.58 -0.22
C SER A 114 3.99 -6.60 0.26
N LEU A 115 2.79 -6.61 -0.33
CA LEU A 115 1.65 -5.80 0.11
C LEU A 115 0.53 -6.59 0.77
N GLU A 116 0.69 -7.89 1.01
CA GLU A 116 -0.24 -8.64 1.87
C GLU A 116 -0.30 -8.02 3.26
N GLU A 117 -1.44 -8.13 3.94
CA GLU A 117 -1.51 -7.68 5.33
C GLU A 117 -0.55 -8.50 6.20
N TRP A 118 -0.15 -7.94 7.35
CA TRP A 118 0.55 -8.70 8.38
C TRP A 118 -0.16 -10.03 8.64
N ASN A 119 0.54 -11.16 8.52
CA ASN A 119 -0.03 -12.47 8.83
C ASN A 119 -0.28 -12.57 10.34
N TYR A 120 -1.55 -12.52 10.73
CA TYR A 120 -1.93 -12.56 12.14
C TYR A 120 -1.87 -13.97 12.76
N GLY A 121 -1.61 -15.02 11.97
CA GLY A 121 -1.49 -16.39 12.46
C GLY A 121 -2.68 -16.80 13.32
N GLU A 122 -2.41 -17.19 14.57
CA GLU A 122 -3.44 -17.58 15.54
C GLU A 122 -4.44 -16.46 15.89
N TYR A 123 -4.13 -15.20 15.59
CA TYR A 123 -4.98 -14.04 15.89
C TYR A 123 -5.90 -13.63 14.74
N GLU A 124 -5.87 -14.33 13.60
CA GLU A 124 -6.77 -14.08 12.47
C GLU A 124 -8.25 -14.14 12.91
N GLY A 125 -9.03 -13.12 12.55
CA GLY A 125 -10.45 -13.01 12.90
C GLY A 125 -10.75 -12.66 14.36
N MET A 126 -9.73 -12.51 15.21
CA MET A 126 -9.89 -12.15 16.62
C MET A 126 -9.96 -10.64 16.82
N THR A 127 -10.72 -10.21 17.82
CA THR A 127 -10.66 -8.82 18.32
C THR A 127 -9.47 -8.64 19.27
N LEU A 128 -9.11 -7.40 19.61
CA LEU A 128 -8.11 -7.14 20.65
C LEU A 128 -8.48 -7.77 22.00
N GLY A 129 -9.78 -7.82 22.33
CA GLY A 129 -10.27 -8.45 23.56
C GLY A 129 -10.08 -9.97 23.54
N ASP A 130 -10.32 -10.60 22.40
CA ASP A 130 -10.06 -12.03 22.21
C ASP A 130 -8.57 -12.34 22.36
N VAL A 131 -7.70 -11.59 21.67
CA VAL A 131 -6.25 -11.76 21.75
C VAL A 131 -5.76 -11.63 23.20
N ALA A 132 -6.22 -10.61 23.94
CA ALA A 132 -5.88 -10.44 25.35
C ALA A 132 -6.32 -11.65 26.20
N ARG A 133 -7.50 -12.22 25.93
CA ARG A 133 -8.01 -13.41 26.62
C ARG A 133 -7.16 -14.65 26.33
N VAL A 134 -6.84 -14.94 25.06
CA VAL A 134 -6.03 -16.14 24.72
C VAL A 134 -4.62 -16.04 25.29
N ARG A 135 -4.01 -14.84 25.21
CA ARG A 135 -2.69 -14.59 25.82
C ARG A 135 -2.71 -14.71 27.34
N GLY A 136 -3.79 -14.26 27.99
CA GLY A 136 -3.99 -14.45 29.43
C GLY A 136 -4.00 -15.94 29.82
N GLN A 137 -4.70 -16.77 29.03
CA GLN A 137 -4.74 -18.22 29.24
C GLN A 137 -3.38 -18.90 29.02
N ALA A 138 -2.56 -18.37 28.11
CA ALA A 138 -1.18 -18.83 27.86
C ALA A 138 -0.15 -18.32 28.89
N GLY A 139 -0.58 -17.69 29.99
CA GLY A 139 0.32 -17.16 31.03
C GLY A 139 1.00 -15.83 30.68
N GLN A 140 0.58 -15.17 29.60
CA GLN A 140 1.15 -13.90 29.10
C GLN A 140 0.29 -12.67 29.49
N GLY A 141 -0.65 -12.82 30.43
CA GLY A 141 -1.62 -11.78 30.80
C GLY A 141 -1.02 -10.53 31.47
N GLY A 142 0.22 -10.59 31.96
CA GLY A 142 0.92 -9.45 32.56
C GLY A 142 1.52 -8.46 31.54
N GLN A 143 1.61 -8.84 30.26
CA GLN A 143 2.20 -8.01 29.21
C GLN A 143 1.12 -7.56 28.22
N LYS A 144 0.97 -6.23 28.08
CA LYS A 144 0.13 -5.67 27.01
C LYS A 144 0.75 -6.00 25.66
N TRP A 145 0.02 -6.77 24.85
CA TRP A 145 0.44 -7.12 23.50
C TRP A 145 0.60 -5.89 22.61
N ASN A 146 1.66 -5.88 21.83
CA ASN A 146 1.94 -4.87 20.83
C ASN A 146 2.47 -5.55 19.55
N ILE A 147 1.65 -5.63 18.51
CA ILE A 147 2.01 -6.27 17.24
C ILE A 147 3.37 -5.83 16.69
N TRP A 148 3.68 -4.52 16.79
CA TRP A 148 4.94 -3.93 16.32
C TRP A 148 6.20 -4.43 17.01
N LYS A 149 6.05 -5.04 18.19
CA LYS A 149 7.16 -5.59 19.00
C LYS A 149 7.08 -7.11 19.12
N ASP A 150 5.88 -7.62 19.34
CA ASP A 150 5.66 -9.01 19.72
C ASP A 150 5.30 -9.89 18.52
N GLY A 151 4.90 -9.29 17.38
CA GLY A 151 4.34 -10.02 16.24
C GLY A 151 3.08 -10.81 16.60
N CYS A 152 2.86 -11.88 15.83
CA CYS A 152 1.73 -12.80 16.01
C CYS A 152 2.22 -14.26 16.04
N PRO A 153 1.86 -15.08 17.05
CA PRO A 153 2.13 -16.52 17.05
C PRO A 153 1.53 -17.22 15.83
N GLY A 154 2.31 -18.10 15.20
CA GLY A 154 1.91 -18.77 13.94
C GLY A 154 1.78 -17.83 12.74
N GLY A 155 2.12 -16.54 12.89
CA GLY A 155 2.07 -15.51 11.88
C GLY A 155 3.44 -14.91 11.57
N GLU A 156 3.47 -13.65 11.16
CA GLU A 156 4.71 -12.92 10.88
C GLU A 156 5.27 -12.20 12.12
N THR A 157 6.59 -12.17 12.22
CA THR A 157 7.37 -11.30 13.12
C THR A 157 7.52 -9.89 12.53
N PRO A 158 7.75 -8.84 13.35
CA PRO A 158 8.03 -7.50 12.85
C PRO A 158 9.19 -7.43 11.86
N GLU A 159 10.22 -8.25 12.06
CA GLU A 159 11.38 -8.37 11.18
C GLU A 159 10.99 -8.91 9.80
N GLN A 160 10.22 -10.00 9.75
CA GLN A 160 9.75 -10.58 8.48
C GLN A 160 8.89 -9.59 7.66
N VAL A 161 8.00 -8.84 8.33
CA VAL A 161 7.19 -7.82 7.65
C VAL A 161 8.08 -6.67 7.15
N SER A 162 9.05 -6.24 7.96
CA SER A 162 10.00 -5.19 7.57
C SER A 162 10.82 -5.62 6.35
N ASP A 163 11.38 -6.82 6.36
CA ASP A 163 12.21 -7.33 5.27
C ASP A 163 11.46 -7.38 3.93
N ARG A 164 10.22 -7.89 3.91
CA ARG A 164 9.46 -7.94 2.64
C ARG A 164 9.03 -6.57 2.13
N VAL A 165 8.77 -5.64 3.04
CA VAL A 165 8.45 -4.24 2.69
C VAL A 165 9.69 -3.54 2.15
N ASP A 166 10.86 -3.76 2.76
CA ASP A 166 12.12 -3.18 2.31
C ASP A 166 12.50 -3.65 0.90
N VAL A 167 12.21 -4.92 0.55
CA VAL A 167 12.35 -5.43 -0.83
C VAL A 167 11.51 -4.62 -1.81
N LEU A 168 10.23 -4.36 -1.49
CA LEU A 168 9.34 -3.59 -2.36
C LEU A 168 9.74 -2.10 -2.42
N ILE A 169 10.18 -1.51 -1.31
CA ILE A 169 10.70 -0.13 -1.30
C ILE A 169 11.89 -0.01 -2.25
N LYS A 170 12.81 -0.98 -2.22
CA LYS A 170 13.95 -1.02 -3.15
C LYS A 170 13.50 -1.11 -4.61
N GLU A 171 12.52 -1.95 -4.91
CA GLU A 171 11.94 -2.05 -6.25
C GLU A 171 11.32 -0.72 -6.70
N ILE A 172 10.50 -0.09 -5.84
CA ILE A 172 9.85 1.20 -6.12
C ILE A 172 10.88 2.29 -6.37
N LYS A 173 11.96 2.36 -5.57
CA LYS A 173 13.06 3.28 -5.81
C LYS A 173 13.72 3.02 -7.16
N GLY A 174 13.94 1.76 -7.53
CA GLY A 174 14.47 1.39 -8.86
C GLY A 174 13.57 1.82 -10.03
N VAL A 175 12.24 1.69 -9.89
CA VAL A 175 11.28 2.21 -10.87
C VAL A 175 11.41 3.73 -11.00
N MET A 176 11.58 4.44 -9.88
CA MET A 176 11.74 5.90 -9.86
C MET A 176 13.09 6.34 -10.44
N GLU A 177 14.19 5.65 -10.12
CA GLU A 177 15.53 5.90 -10.67
C GLU A 177 15.55 5.78 -12.19
N GLY A 178 14.85 4.80 -12.76
CA GLY A 178 14.70 4.64 -14.22
C GLY A 178 14.04 5.83 -14.92
N THR A 179 13.42 6.73 -14.15
CA THR A 179 12.81 7.99 -14.61
C THR A 179 13.54 9.23 -14.10
N ALA A 180 14.70 9.08 -13.44
CA ALA A 180 15.49 10.17 -12.87
C ALA A 180 16.60 10.65 -13.82
N ALA A 181 17.07 11.88 -13.61
CA ALA A 181 18.20 12.45 -14.35
C ALA A 181 19.43 12.55 -13.45
N THR A 182 20.61 12.24 -13.99
CA THR A 182 21.88 12.45 -13.28
C THR A 182 22.33 13.90 -13.45
N TRP A 183 22.47 14.62 -12.34
CA TRP A 183 22.98 15.99 -12.33
C TRP A 183 24.52 16.01 -12.31
N PRO A 184 25.19 17.04 -12.86
CA PRO A 184 26.62 17.23 -12.68
C PRO A 184 27.02 17.18 -11.19
N GLY A 185 27.97 16.31 -10.84
CA GLY A 185 28.38 16.05 -9.46
C GLY A 185 27.92 14.69 -8.89
N GLY A 186 27.27 13.85 -9.69
CA GLY A 186 26.91 12.47 -9.31
C GLY A 186 25.62 12.34 -8.51
N LYS A 187 24.86 13.43 -8.34
CA LYS A 187 23.56 13.43 -7.66
C LYS A 187 22.48 12.92 -8.61
N THR A 188 21.73 11.90 -8.21
CA THR A 188 20.53 11.45 -8.92
C THR A 188 19.35 12.28 -8.44
N VAL A 189 18.80 13.10 -9.34
CA VAL A 189 17.63 13.94 -9.03
C VAL A 189 16.45 13.50 -9.91
N PRO A 190 15.25 13.25 -9.35
CA PRO A 190 14.02 13.07 -10.10
C PRO A 190 13.46 14.40 -10.65
N HIS A 191 14.24 15.50 -10.59
CA HIS A 191 13.85 16.83 -11.06
C HIS A 191 13.93 16.98 -12.60
N VAL A 192 12.82 17.48 -13.16
CA VAL A 192 12.60 17.99 -14.54
C VAL A 192 12.86 17.01 -15.70
N VAL A 193 12.03 15.98 -15.76
CA VAL A 193 11.69 15.24 -17.01
C VAL A 193 10.18 15.25 -17.21
N GLN A 194 9.74 15.15 -18.47
CA GLN A 194 8.32 15.16 -18.87
C GLN A 194 7.58 13.86 -18.54
N GLU A 195 8.27 12.86 -17.99
CA GLU A 195 7.74 11.52 -17.81
C GLU A 195 6.91 11.32 -16.51
N PRO A 196 5.95 10.36 -16.51
CA PRO A 196 5.22 9.89 -15.33
C PRO A 196 6.16 9.28 -14.27
N ARG A 197 5.83 9.44 -12.98
CA ARG A 197 6.72 9.04 -11.85
C ARG A 197 6.02 8.74 -10.53
N ASP A 198 4.69 8.81 -10.51
CA ASP A 198 3.92 8.47 -9.32
C ASP A 198 3.75 6.96 -9.25
N VAL A 199 4.06 6.38 -8.10
CA VAL A 199 3.77 4.99 -7.78
C VAL A 199 2.57 4.94 -6.85
N VAL A 200 1.66 4.00 -7.07
CA VAL A 200 0.49 3.79 -6.22
C VAL A 200 0.52 2.39 -5.61
N CYS A 201 0.39 2.29 -4.29
CA CYS A 201 0.33 1.04 -3.54
C CYS A 201 -1.03 0.90 -2.86
N ILE A 202 -1.77 -0.16 -3.18
CA ILE A 202 -3.11 -0.41 -2.65
C ILE A 202 -3.09 -1.66 -1.75
N ALA A 203 -3.26 -1.48 -0.45
CA ALA A 203 -3.07 -2.56 0.52
C ALA A 203 -3.92 -2.39 1.80
N HIS A 204 -3.37 -2.81 2.94
CA HIS A 204 -4.06 -2.98 4.22
C HIS A 204 -3.50 -2.06 5.31
N GLY A 205 -4.06 -2.12 6.52
CA GLY A 205 -3.75 -1.14 7.57
C GLY A 205 -2.34 -1.27 8.13
N HIS A 206 -1.99 -2.45 8.65
CA HIS A 206 -0.69 -2.62 9.30
C HIS A 206 0.46 -2.64 8.29
N ILE A 207 0.26 -3.23 7.12
CA ILE A 207 1.30 -3.24 6.08
C ILE A 207 1.60 -1.84 5.55
N LEU A 208 0.60 -0.96 5.34
CA LEU A 208 0.86 0.41 4.87
C LEU A 208 1.46 1.30 5.96
N ALA A 209 1.08 1.10 7.22
CA ALA A 209 1.74 1.75 8.35
C ALA A 209 3.20 1.28 8.48
N THR A 210 3.47 -0.01 8.29
CA THR A 210 4.83 -0.56 8.19
C THR A 210 5.60 0.09 7.04
N PHE A 211 5.00 0.14 5.85
CA PHE A 211 5.57 0.78 4.67
C PHE A 211 5.98 2.22 4.96
N ALA A 212 5.10 3.03 5.56
CA ALA A 212 5.42 4.42 5.88
C ALA A 212 6.61 4.56 6.85
N LEU A 213 6.70 3.68 7.86
CA LEU A 213 7.84 3.69 8.80
C LEU A 213 9.13 3.26 8.12
N ARG A 214 9.09 2.16 7.36
CA ARG A 214 10.24 1.63 6.63
C ARG A 214 10.74 2.59 5.55
N TRP A 215 9.83 3.30 4.87
CA TRP A 215 10.17 4.37 3.93
C TRP A 215 11.06 5.42 4.59
N LEU A 216 10.76 5.81 5.83
CA LEU A 216 11.53 6.78 6.62
C LEU A 216 12.78 6.17 7.29
N GLY A 217 13.16 4.93 6.96
CA GLY A 217 14.26 4.20 7.60
C GLY A 217 14.02 3.86 9.07
N ARG A 218 12.76 3.90 9.55
CA ARG A 218 12.42 3.65 10.96
C ARG A 218 12.17 2.16 11.21
N SER A 219 12.68 1.68 12.34
CA SER A 219 12.37 0.33 12.85
C SER A 219 11.00 0.31 13.53
N LEU A 220 10.32 -0.83 13.47
CA LEU A 220 8.98 -1.01 14.05
C LEU A 220 9.01 -1.09 15.59
N ASP A 221 10.13 -1.56 16.15
CA ASP A 221 10.33 -1.75 17.59
C ASP A 221 10.39 -0.43 18.39
N GLN A 222 10.61 0.71 17.73
CA GLN A 222 10.65 2.05 18.34
C GLN A 222 9.28 2.50 18.88
N GLY A 223 8.21 1.75 18.61
CA GLY A 223 6.88 2.01 19.16
C GLY A 223 6.16 3.19 18.51
N THR A 224 6.69 3.74 17.40
CA THR A 224 6.00 4.72 16.56
C THR A 224 4.72 4.09 16.01
N ARG A 225 3.59 4.74 16.23
CA ARG A 225 2.29 4.28 15.76
C ARG A 225 1.82 5.15 14.61
N VAL A 226 1.60 4.53 13.46
CA VAL A 226 0.96 5.16 12.31
C VAL A 226 -0.43 4.55 12.17
N LEU A 227 -1.44 5.41 12.11
CA LEU A 227 -2.82 5.00 11.88
C LEU A 227 -3.16 5.23 10.42
N PHE A 228 -3.86 4.27 9.84
CA PHE A 228 -4.26 4.33 8.44
C PHE A 228 -5.73 3.92 8.37
N GLU A 229 -6.65 4.86 8.22
CA GLU A 229 -8.10 4.58 8.18
C GLU A 229 -8.53 3.91 6.86
N PRO A 230 -9.63 3.12 6.83
CA PRO A 230 -10.16 2.55 5.61
C PRO A 230 -10.39 3.62 4.53
N ALA A 231 -10.08 3.28 3.27
CA ALA A 231 -10.08 4.19 2.12
C ALA A 231 -9.20 5.46 2.23
N GLY A 232 -8.34 5.55 3.25
CA GLY A 232 -7.40 6.66 3.42
C GLY A 232 -6.34 6.71 2.31
N VAL A 233 -5.73 7.89 2.15
CA VAL A 233 -4.61 8.11 1.21
C VAL A 233 -3.48 8.78 1.96
N ALA A 234 -2.28 8.21 1.91
CA ALA A 234 -1.05 8.84 2.39
C ALA A 234 -0.10 9.10 1.21
N ILE A 235 0.72 10.13 1.33
CA ILE A 235 1.66 10.56 0.29
C ILE A 235 3.07 10.53 0.86
N LEU A 236 3.93 9.73 0.23
CA LEU A 236 5.36 9.70 0.48
C LEU A 236 6.08 10.40 -0.69
N GLY A 237 7.26 10.91 -0.41
CA GLY A 237 8.12 11.54 -1.39
C GLY A 237 9.55 11.58 -0.87
N PHE A 238 10.26 12.64 -1.23
CA PHE A 238 11.67 12.83 -0.93
C PHE A 238 11.93 14.27 -0.52
N GLU A 239 12.84 14.48 0.43
CA GLU A 239 13.37 15.80 0.75
C GLU A 239 14.33 16.24 -0.37
N HIS A 240 14.30 17.52 -0.73
CA HIS A 240 15.14 18.10 -1.79
C HIS A 240 15.09 17.37 -3.15
N ASP A 241 14.03 16.57 -3.39
CA ASP A 241 13.96 15.65 -4.52
C ASP A 241 15.21 14.75 -4.60
N ASP A 242 15.66 14.19 -3.48
CA ASP A 242 16.77 13.25 -3.44
C ASP A 242 16.26 11.85 -3.13
N LEU A 243 16.47 10.88 -4.02
CA LEU A 243 16.00 9.50 -3.83
C LEU A 243 16.60 8.83 -2.57
N GLU A 244 17.71 9.39 -2.07
CA GLU A 244 18.37 8.96 -0.84
C GLU A 244 17.78 9.62 0.43
N GLU A 245 16.92 10.63 0.29
CA GLU A 245 16.29 11.35 1.40
C GLU A 245 14.76 11.11 1.44
N PRO A 246 14.27 9.88 1.73
CA PRO A 246 12.85 9.58 1.74
C PRO A 246 12.10 10.34 2.85
N ALA A 247 10.94 10.88 2.50
CA ALA A 247 10.15 11.74 3.37
C ALA A 247 8.64 11.42 3.34
N LEU A 248 7.93 11.79 4.41
CA LEU A 248 6.48 11.79 4.48
C LEU A 248 5.95 13.18 4.14
N LEU A 249 5.06 13.27 3.16
CA LEU A 249 4.47 14.55 2.77
C LEU A 249 3.26 14.85 3.66
N LEU A 250 3.46 15.67 4.69
CA LEU A 250 2.41 16.03 5.66
C LEU A 250 1.37 17.04 5.11
N GLY A 251 1.76 17.84 4.14
CA GLY A 251 0.88 18.86 3.55
C GLY A 251 1.32 19.18 2.14
N ARG A 252 0.33 19.44 1.26
CA ARG A 252 0.58 19.82 -0.13
C ARG A 252 -0.04 21.18 -0.40
N ARG A 253 0.69 22.02 -1.14
CA ARG A 253 0.13 23.26 -1.69
C ARG A 253 -0.94 22.93 -2.73
N SER A 254 -2.04 23.69 -2.74
CA SER A 254 -3.00 23.62 -3.85
C SER A 254 -2.27 23.93 -5.16
N GLN A 255 -2.55 23.18 -6.21
CA GLN A 255 -2.22 23.62 -7.55
C GLN A 255 -3.20 24.76 -7.87
N VAL A 256 -2.67 25.95 -8.16
CA VAL A 256 -3.41 27.12 -8.63
C VAL A 256 -3.15 27.23 -10.12
#